data_AF-A3HWS9-F1
#
_entry.id   AF-A3HWS9-F1
#
_cell.length_a   1.000
_cell.length_b   1.000
_cell.length_c   1.000
_cell.angle_alpha   90.00
_cell.angle_beta   90.00
_cell.angle_gamma   90.00
#
_symmetry.space_group_name_H-M   'P 1'
#
loop_
_entity.id
_entity.type
_entity.pdbx_description
1 polymer ?
#
loop_
_entity_poly.entity_id
_entity_poly.type
_entity_poly.pdbx_seq_one_letter_code
_entity_poly.pdbx_strand_id
1 'polypeptide(L)' 'MATQNGALAMDRADDFGTLEKGKFANLIILEKDPGIDVSNFRSISHVKRTGVLSEIDNSNEQYRK' A
#
# COMPACT_ATOMS: atom_id res chain seq x y z
N MET A 1 1.39 12.69 2.98
CA MET A 1 1.64 11.88 4.19
C MET A 1 0.71 10.67 4.14
N ALA A 2 1.22 9.45 3.92
CA ALA A 2 0.37 8.27 3.74
C ALA A 2 0.93 6.96 4.36
N THR A 3 2.22 6.92 4.69
CA THR A 3 2.91 5.72 5.18
C THR A 3 3.61 5.99 6.51
N GLN A 4 4.93 6.23 6.52
CA GLN A 4 5.76 6.39 7.72
C GLN A 4 5.21 7.45 8.69
N ASN A 5 4.84 8.62 8.17
CA ASN A 5 4.34 9.72 9.02
C ASN A 5 3.04 9.35 9.75
N GLY A 6 2.18 8.54 9.13
CA GLY A 6 0.96 8.05 9.78
C GLY A 6 1.29 7.07 10.91
N ALA A 7 2.25 6.16 10.68
CA ALA A 7 2.69 5.22 11.70
C ALA A 7 3.37 5.93 12.89
N LEU A 8 4.19 6.95 12.64
CA LEU A 8 4.80 7.80 13.68
C LEU A 8 3.74 8.51 14.53
N ALA A 9 2.72 9.11 13.90
CA ALA A 9 1.65 9.80 14.60
C ALA A 9 0.81 8.87 15.50
N MET A 10 0.80 7.57 15.20
CA MET A 10 0.10 6.55 15.98
C MET A 10 0.98 5.86 17.03
N ASP A 11 2.27 6.20 17.13
CA ASP A 11 3.26 5.47 17.94
C ASP A 11 3.36 3.98 17.54
N ARG A 12 3.31 3.71 16.23
CA ARG A 12 3.34 2.37 15.62
C ARG A 12 4.41 2.24 14.53
N ALA A 13 5.40 3.13 14.53
CA ALA A 13 6.45 3.15 13.53
C ALA A 13 7.34 1.89 13.55
N ASP A 14 7.41 1.21 14.69
CA ASP A 14 8.12 -0.07 14.82
C ASP A 14 7.33 -1.24 14.20
N ASP A 15 6.02 -1.09 14.01
CA ASP A 15 5.16 -2.15 13.46
C ASP A 15 4.95 -2.04 11.95
N PHE A 16 4.78 -0.83 11.41
CA PHE A 16 4.49 -0.60 9.99
C PHE A 16 4.83 0.82 9.52
N GLY A 17 4.56 1.11 8.24
CA GLY A 17 4.73 2.43 7.63
C GLY A 17 5.96 2.57 6.74
N THR A 18 6.89 1.61 6.80
CA THR A 18 8.04 1.46 5.90
C THR A 18 8.24 -0.02 5.55
N LEU A 19 8.99 -0.28 4.48
CA LEU A 19 9.34 -1.64 4.06
C LEU A 19 10.69 -2.05 4.68
N GLU A 20 10.65 -2.58 5.89
CA GLU A 20 11.84 -2.98 6.66
C GLU A 20 11.64 -4.37 7.29
N LYS A 21 12.74 -5.08 7.54
CA LYS A 21 12.71 -6.39 8.20
C LYS A 21 12.17 -6.24 9.64
N GLY A 22 11.38 -7.22 10.08
CA GLY A 22 10.79 -7.23 11.43
C GLY A 22 9.44 -6.51 11.53
N LYS A 23 9.08 -5.66 10.56
CA LYS A 23 7.77 -5.01 10.50
C LYS A 23 6.71 -5.90 9.87
N PHE A 24 5.44 -5.54 10.03
CA PHE A 24 4.34 -6.21 9.35
C PHE A 24 4.54 -6.16 7.83
N ALA A 25 4.34 -7.29 7.17
CA ALA A 25 4.45 -7.42 5.73
C ALA A 25 3.23 -6.81 5.01
N ASN A 26 3.08 -5.49 5.14
CA ASN A 26 2.07 -4.66 4.50
C ASN A 26 2.69 -3.91 3.32
N LEU A 27 2.25 -4.20 2.10
CA LEU A 27 2.70 -3.49 0.90
C LEU A 27 1.64 -3.54 -0.20
N ILE A 28 1.78 -2.65 -1.19
CA ILE A 28 1.00 -2.66 -2.42
C ILE A 28 1.97 -2.79 -3.61
N ILE A 29 1.48 -3.37 -4.71
CA ILE A 29 2.20 -3.45 -5.99
C ILE A 29 1.42 -2.62 -6.99
N LEU A 30 2.13 -1.78 -7.75
CA LEU A 30 1.58 -0.85 -8.72
C LEU A 30 2.06 -1.20 -10.13
N GLU A 31 1.17 -1.07 -11.11
CA GLU A 31 1.50 -1.25 -12.53
C GLU A 31 2.15 0.00 -13.14
N LYS A 32 1.96 1.17 -12.53
CA LYS A 32 2.50 2.46 -12.98
C LYS A 32 3.32 3.13 -11.89
N ASP A 33 4.32 3.90 -12.31
CA ASP A 33 5.24 4.60 -11.40
C ASP A 33 4.58 5.82 -10.73
N PRO A 34 4.37 5.82 -9.40
CA PRO A 34 3.79 6.95 -8.67
C PRO A 34 4.78 8.13 -8.48
N GLY A 35 6.07 7.94 -8.75
CA GLY A 35 7.08 9.00 -8.72
C GLY A 35 6.96 9.97 -9.90
N ILE A 36 6.32 9.53 -11.00
CA ILE A 36 6.05 10.36 -12.19
C ILE A 36 4.73 11.12 -12.02
N ASP A 37 3.67 10.44 -11.57
CA ASP A 37 2.36 11.05 -11.32
C ASP A 37 1.69 10.37 -10.11
N VAL A 38 1.27 11.17 -9.14
CA VAL A 38 0.56 10.69 -7.94
C VAL A 38 -0.73 9.93 -8.28
N SER A 39 -1.36 10.21 -9.43
CA SER A 39 -2.55 9.48 -9.87
C SER A 39 -2.28 7.99 -10.11
N ASN A 40 -1.02 7.62 -10.40
CA ASN A 40 -0.59 6.24 -10.63
C ASN A 40 -0.68 5.35 -9.38
N PHE A 41 -0.84 5.92 -8.17
CA PHE A 41 -1.21 5.12 -7.00
C PHE A 41 -2.53 4.36 -7.16
N ARG A 42 -3.39 4.72 -8.13
CA ARG A 42 -4.62 3.97 -8.46
C ARG A 42 -4.38 2.73 -9.31
N SER A 43 -3.15 2.48 -9.76
CA SER A 43 -2.78 1.33 -10.59
C SER A 43 -2.43 0.07 -9.78
N ILE A 44 -3.05 -0.10 -8.61
CA ILE A 44 -2.77 -1.23 -7.72
C ILE A 44 -3.18 -2.53 -8.40
N SER A 45 -2.24 -3.46 -8.56
CA SER A 45 -2.53 -4.83 -9.00
C SER A 45 -2.63 -5.80 -7.83
N HIS A 46 -1.85 -5.57 -6.76
CA HIS A 46 -1.86 -6.45 -5.60
C HIS A 46 -1.79 -5.68 -4.29
N VAL A 47 -2.39 -6.26 -3.27
CA VAL A 47 -2.28 -5.84 -1.88
C VAL A 47 -1.77 -7.01 -1.05
N LYS A 48 -0.70 -6.80 -0.30
CA LYS A 48 -0.26 -7.73 0.75
C LYS A 48 -0.61 -7.14 2.10
N ARG A 49 -1.38 -7.87 2.89
CA ARG A 49 -1.79 -7.49 4.25
C ARG A 49 -1.34 -8.56 5.24
N THR A 50 -0.48 -8.19 6.18
CA THR A 50 0.09 -9.08 7.19
C THR A 50 0.60 -10.40 6.58
N GLY A 51 1.28 -10.31 5.43
CA GLY A 51 1.87 -11.46 4.73
C GLY A 51 0.97 -12.12 3.68
N VAL A 52 -0.35 -11.99 3.77
CA VAL A 52 -1.31 -12.56 2.81
C VAL A 52 -1.37 -11.68 1.57
N LEU A 53 -1.09 -12.25 0.39
CA LEU A 53 -1.13 -11.56 -0.89
C LEU A 53 -2.49 -11.78 -1.56
N SER A 54 -3.09 -10.69 -2.03
CA SER A 54 -4.34 -10.70 -2.79
C SER A 54 -4.17 -9.88 -4.07
N GLU A 55 -4.64 -10.45 -5.18
CA GLU A 55 -4.78 -9.72 -6.44
C GLU A 55 -6.03 -8.84 -6.36
N ILE A 56 -5.95 -7.65 -6.95
CA ILE A 56 -7.08 -6.73 -7.05
C ILE A 56 -7.77 -6.94 -8.39
N ASP A 57 -9.00 -7.44 -8.32
CA ASP A 57 -9.87 -7.51 -9.48
C ASP A 57 -10.46 -6.12 -9.79
N ASN A 58 -9.88 -5.47 -10.79
CA ASN A 58 -10.31 -4.16 -11.28
C ASN A 58 -11.58 -4.23 -12.16
N SER A 59 -12.15 -5.42 -12.40
CA SER A 59 -13.43 -5.56 -13.10
C SER A 59 -14.63 -5.18 -12.23
N ASN A 60 -14.43 -5.06 -10.91
CA ASN A 60 -15.50 -4.76 -9.96
C ASN A 60 -15.78 -3.25 -9.90
N GLU A 61 -16.79 -2.82 -10.68
CA GLU A 61 -17.19 -1.43 -10.89
C GLU A 61 -17.55 -0.67 -9.59
N GLN A 62 -17.84 -1.40 -8.51
CA GLN A 62 -18.15 -0.88 -7.17
C GLN A 62 -17.04 -0.01 -6.54
N TYR A 63 -15.78 -0.14 -6.98
CA TYR A 63 -14.64 0.59 -6.41
C TYR A 63 -14.17 1.78 -7.26
N ARG A 64 -14.80 2.04 -8.41
CA ARG A 64 -14.52 3.21 -9.25
C ARG A 64 -15.29 4.42 -8.73
N LYS A 65 -14.77 5.06 -7.68
CA LYS A 65 -15.18 6.39 -7.23
C LYS A 65 -14.23 7.49 -7.72
#